data_AF-A0A382CI46-F1
#
_entry.id   AF-A0A382CI46-F1
#
_cell.length_a   1.000
_cell.length_b   1.000
_cell.length_c   1.000
_cell.angle_alpha   90.00
_cell.angle_beta   90.00
_cell.angle_gamma   90.00
#
_symmetry.space_group_name_H-M   'P 1'
#
loop_
_entity.id
_entity.type
_entity.pdbx_description
1 polymer ?
#
loop_
_entity_poly.entity_id
_entity_poly.type
_entity_poly.pdbx_seq_one_letter_code
_entity_poly.pdbx_strand_id
1 'polypeptide(L)' 'MIKRIVPLLFVGLVWGQSKMDIDNLIDRDGFFYAPNKEKPFTGSVVGLYDNGRKKLSGRYKNGIKNGQ' A
#
# COMPACT_ATOMS: atom_id res chain seq x y z
N MET A 1 9.56 10.86 -44.75
CA MET A 1 8.31 11.05 -43.97
C MET A 1 8.28 10.00 -42.87
N ILE A 2 8.77 10.34 -41.67
CA ILE A 2 8.91 9.39 -40.55
C ILE A 2 7.92 9.81 -39.47
N LYS A 3 6.81 9.08 -39.34
CA LYS A 3 5.88 9.22 -38.21
C LYS A 3 6.46 8.43 -37.04
N ARG A 4 7.30 9.07 -36.22
CA ARG A 4 7.72 8.54 -34.91
C ARG A 4 6.81 9.16 -33.84
N ILE A 5 5.68 8.52 -33.60
CA ILE A 5 4.88 8.77 -32.40
C ILE A 5 5.25 7.63 -31.44
N VAL A 6 6.28 7.86 -30.62
CA VAL A 6 6.47 7.04 -29.41
C VAL A 6 5.48 7.61 -28.41
N PRO A 7 4.39 6.89 -28.05
CA PRO A 7 3.38 7.47 -27.19
C PRO A 7 4.01 7.70 -25.82
N LEU A 8 3.82 8.93 -25.35
CA LEU A 8 4.13 9.44 -24.03
C LEU A 8 3.27 8.69 -22.97
N LEU A 9 3.55 7.41 -22.75
CA LEU A 9 2.76 6.50 -21.89
C LEU A 9 3.58 6.02 -20.69
N PHE A 10 4.25 6.94 -20.00
CA PHE A 10 4.91 6.67 -18.72
C PHE A 10 4.60 7.69 -17.63
N VAL A 11 3.54 8.52 -17.81
CA VAL A 11 3.13 9.51 -16.78
C VAL A 11 2.34 8.85 -15.62
N GLY A 12 1.94 7.59 -15.77
CA GLY A 12 1.12 6.87 -14.78
C GLY A 12 1.90 6.09 -13.71
N LEU A 13 3.23 6.19 -13.60
CA LEU A 13 3.99 5.44 -12.58
C LEU A 13 4.19 6.20 -11.26
N VAL A 14 3.83 7.48 -11.19
CA VAL A 14 3.91 8.28 -9.95
C VAL A 14 2.56 8.28 -9.22
N TRP A 15 1.91 7.11 -9.14
CA TRP A 15 0.85 6.95 -8.14
C TRP A 15 1.61 6.71 -6.84
N GLY A 16 1.85 7.80 -6.10
CA GLY A 16 2.36 7.71 -4.75
C GLY A 16 1.48 6.73 -4.00
N GLN A 17 2.01 5.53 -3.74
CA GLN A 17 1.27 4.49 -3.06
C GLN A 17 0.96 5.04 -1.67
N SER A 18 -0.30 5.47 -1.45
CA SER A 18 -0.73 5.93 -0.14
C SER A 18 -0.47 4.81 0.86
N LYS A 19 0.20 5.17 1.97
CA LYS A 19 0.54 4.21 3.02
C LYS A 19 -0.61 4.17 4.00
N MET A 20 -1.13 2.97 4.24
CA MET A 20 -2.16 2.75 5.25
C MET A 20 -1.53 2.81 6.65
N ASP A 21 -2.20 3.41 7.62
CA ASP A 21 -1.76 3.26 9.01
C ASP A 21 -1.96 1.80 9.44
N ILE A 22 -0.93 1.20 10.03
CA ILE A 22 -1.02 -0.17 10.53
C ILE A 22 -2.09 -0.29 11.62
N ASP A 23 -2.29 0.77 12.40
CA ASP A 23 -3.26 0.78 13.51
C ASP A 23 -4.71 0.83 13.01
N ASN A 24 -4.93 1.16 11.73
CA ASN A 24 -6.25 1.14 11.10
C ASN A 24 -6.60 -0.21 10.47
N LEU A 25 -5.70 -1.21 10.48
CA LEU A 25 -6.01 -2.54 9.98
C LEU A 25 -6.75 -3.37 11.02
N ILE A 26 -7.76 -4.11 10.56
CA ILE A 26 -8.57 -4.99 11.40
C ILE A 26 -8.12 -6.42 11.15
N ASP A 27 -7.73 -7.14 12.20
CA ASP A 27 -7.48 -8.58 12.14
C ASP A 27 -8.82 -9.34 12.14
N ARG A 28 -8.99 -10.23 11.16
CA ARG A 28 -10.10 -11.19 11.09
C ARG A 28 -9.52 -12.53 10.69
N ASP A 29 -9.55 -13.49 11.60
CA ASP A 29 -9.08 -14.86 11.36
C ASP A 29 -7.60 -14.94 10.90
N GLY A 30 -6.74 -14.05 11.43
CA GLY A 30 -5.32 -14.00 11.09
C GLY A 30 -5.00 -13.27 9.79
N PHE A 31 -6.01 -12.72 9.11
CA PHE A 31 -5.85 -11.88 7.93
C PHE A 31 -6.21 -10.43 8.26
N PHE A 32 -5.38 -9.49 7.81
CA PHE A 32 -5.63 -8.06 8.02
C PHE A 32 -6.50 -7.47 6.91
N TYR A 33 -7.45 -6.62 7.27
CA TYR A 33 -8.39 -5.93 6.38
C TYR A 33 -8.35 -4.43 6.63
N ALA A 34 -8.59 -3.65 5.58
CA ALA A 34 -8.88 -2.22 5.76
C ALA A 34 -10.32 -2.03 6.26
N PRO A 35 -10.62 -0.92 6.96
CA PRO A 35 -11.97 -0.61 7.42
C PRO A 35 -12.95 -0.62 6.26
N ASN A 36 -14.12 -1.22 6.47
CA ASN A 36 -15.19 -1.33 5.47
C ASN A 36 -14.76 -2.06 4.17
N LYS A 37 -13.73 -2.91 4.23
CA LYS A 37 -13.37 -3.80 3.13
C LYS A 37 -13.65 -5.24 3.49
N GLU A 38 -14.18 -5.96 2.51
CA GLU A 38 -14.45 -7.41 2.58
C GLU A 38 -13.24 -8.23 2.12
N LYS A 39 -12.34 -7.64 1.34
CA LYS A 39 -11.16 -8.31 0.80
C LYS A 39 -9.93 -8.10 1.71
N PRO A 40 -9.09 -9.13 1.89
CA PRO A 40 -7.85 -9.01 2.65
C PRO A 40 -6.97 -7.89 2.10
N PHE A 41 -6.33 -7.15 3.00
CA PHE A 41 -5.54 -5.97 2.67
C PHE A 41 -4.29 -6.35 1.87
N THR A 42 -4.03 -5.62 0.79
CA THR A 42 -2.80 -5.71 -0.01
C THR A 42 -2.27 -4.32 -0.27
N GLY A 43 -1.11 -3.99 0.29
CA GLY A 43 -0.58 -2.65 0.23
C GLY A 43 0.56 -2.40 1.19
N SER A 44 1.11 -1.19 1.13
CA SER A 44 2.15 -0.73 2.05
C SER A 44 1.49 -0.09 3.29
N VAL A 45 2.01 -0.42 4.47
CA VAL A 45 1.59 0.19 5.73
C VAL A 45 2.74 0.95 6.38
N VAL A 46 2.38 1.92 7.21
CA VAL A 46 3.30 2.67 8.06
C VAL A 46 2.72 2.70 9.48
N GLY A 47 3.57 2.52 10.48
CA GLY A 47 3.22 2.87 11.85
C GLY A 47 3.99 4.13 12.22
N LEU A 48 3.31 5.09 12.83
CA LEU A 48 3.90 6.33 13.31
C LEU A 48 3.98 6.32 14.85
N TYR A 49 4.94 7.05 15.41
CA TYR A 49 4.91 7.43 16.82
C TYR A 49 3.97 8.65 17.00
N ASP A 50 3.59 8.96 18.24
CA ASP A 50 2.76 10.14 18.58
C ASP A 50 3.38 11.46 18.09
N ASN A 51 4.70 11.53 17.98
CA ASN A 51 5.42 12.68 17.42
C ASN A 51 5.43 12.71 15.87
N GLY A 52 4.65 11.85 15.21
CA GLY A 52 4.55 11.73 13.75
C GLY A 52 5.75 11.07 13.08
N ARG A 53 6.79 10.64 13.82
CA ARG A 53 7.97 9.99 13.23
C ARG A 53 7.64 8.55 12.86
N LYS A 54 8.24 8.08 11.76
CA LYS A 54 8.09 6.70 11.30
C LYS A 54 8.62 5.72 12.35
N LYS A 55 7.75 4.88 12.89
CA LYS A 55 8.07 3.75 13.78
C LYS A 55 8.41 2.51 12.98
N LEU A 56 7.56 2.17 12.00
CA LEU A 56 7.75 1.01 11.15
C LEU A 56 7.16 1.22 9.76
N SER A 57 7.56 0.35 8.83
CA SER A 57 6.83 0.14 7.58
C SER A 57 6.85 -1.32 7.21
N GLY A 58 5.78 -1.78 6.60
CA GLY A 58 5.68 -3.14 6.07
C GLY A 58 4.85 -3.17 4.80
N ARG A 59 4.82 -4.33 4.15
CA ARG A 59 3.91 -4.58 3.04
C ARG A 59 3.09 -5.81 3.36
N TYR A 60 1.80 -5.72 3.12
CA TYR A 60 0.86 -6.83 3.26
C TYR A 60 0.46 -7.33 1.88
N LYS A 61 0.28 -8.64 1.76
CA LYS A 61 -0.24 -9.31 0.57
C LYS A 61 -1.30 -10.30 1.02
N ASN A 62 -2.50 -10.18 0.48
CA ASN A 62 -3.65 -11.01 0.84
C ASN A 62 -3.88 -11.08 2.36
N GLY A 63 -3.78 -9.95 3.06
CA GLY A 63 -3.98 -9.87 4.51
C GLY A 63 -2.81 -10.38 5.35
N ILE A 64 -1.78 -10.97 4.75
CA ILE A 64 -0.61 -11.47 5.46
C ILE A 64 0.50 -10.43 5.35
N LYS A 65 1.14 -10.12 6.47
CA LYS A 65 2.36 -9.30 6.46
C LYS A 65 3.40 -10.06 5.67
N ASN A 66 3.81 -9.52 4.52
CA ASN A 66 4.90 -10.09 3.75
C ASN A 66 6.18 -9.77 4.54
N GLY A 67 6.55 -10.69 5.43
CA GLY A 67 7.87 -10.74 6.04
C GLY A 67 8.90 -10.93 4.93
N GLN A 68 10.07 -10.33 5.10
CA GLN A 68 11.25 -10.75 4.34
C GLN A 68 11.59 -12.21 4.66
#